data_AF-Q0RU10-F1
#
_entry.id   AF-Q0RU10-F1
#
_cell.length_a   1.000
_cell.length_b   1.000
_cell.length_c   1.000
_cell.angle_alpha   90.00
_cell.angle_beta   90.00
_cell.angle_gamma   90.00
#
_symmetry.space_group_name_H-M   'P 1'
#
loop_
_entity.id
_entity.type
_entity.pdbx_description
1 polymer ?
#
loop_
_entity_poly.entity_id
_entity_poly.type
_entity_poly.pdbx_seq_one_letter_code
_entity_poly.pdbx_strand_id
1 'polypeptide(L)'
;MSDGIELRIEWIDAPGVRAPEPAATWARYELWVGGRCVTQVEEPDGTFRRSVYGSVYPLAEWIATNWWPLTGHIRPSAIRSEHWTWSNLRRYP
;
A
#
# COMPACT_ATOMS: atom_id res chain seq x y z
N MET A 1 -9.70 -18.46 8.76
CA MET A 1 -8.34 -17.91 8.53
C MET A 1 -8.51 -16.43 8.40
N SER A 2 -7.92 -15.65 9.30
CA SER A 2 -7.98 -14.19 9.25
C SER A 2 -7.22 -13.72 8.02
N ASP A 3 -7.86 -12.98 7.11
CA ASP A 3 -7.18 -12.26 6.04
C ASP A 3 -6.37 -11.12 6.69
N GLY A 4 -5.15 -11.46 7.14
CA GLY A 4 -4.25 -10.51 7.78
C GLY A 4 -3.64 -9.55 6.76
N ILE A 5 -3.23 -8.38 7.27
CA ILE A 5 -2.37 -7.44 6.56
C ILE A 5 -0.92 -7.80 6.92
N GLU A 6 -0.11 -8.11 5.93
CA GLU A 6 1.32 -8.40 6.07
C GLU A 6 2.12 -7.36 5.29
N LEU A 7 3.04 -6.69 5.98
CA LEU A 7 3.94 -5.70 5.39
C LEU A 7 5.37 -6.25 5.42
N ARG A 8 5.96 -6.46 4.24
CA ARG A 8 7.36 -6.86 4.10
C ARG A 8 8.18 -5.64 3.72
N ILE A 9 9.22 -5.35 4.50
CA ILE A 9 10.03 -4.13 4.33
C ILE A 9 11.50 -4.51 4.20
N GLU A 10 12.14 -3.97 3.18
CA GLU A 10 13.58 -3.94 3.04
C GLU A 10 14.03 -2.47 3.06
N TRP A 11 14.67 -2.05 4.14
CA TRP A 11 15.19 -0.69 4.30
C TRP A 11 16.37 -0.47 3.37
N ILE A 12 16.35 0.64 2.63
CA ILE A 12 17.41 1.01 1.70
C ILE A 12 17.69 2.50 1.79
N ASP A 13 18.90 2.93 1.45
CA ASP A 13 19.24 4.34 1.44
C ASP A 13 18.55 5.10 0.31
N ALA A 14 18.24 6.38 0.58
CA ALA A 14 17.53 7.27 -0.34
C ALA A 14 18.38 8.49 -0.70
N PRO A 15 19.50 8.35 -1.42
CA PRO A 15 20.43 9.44 -1.66
C PRO A 15 19.82 10.65 -2.41
N GLY A 16 18.69 10.45 -3.09
CA GLY A 16 17.95 11.52 -3.80
C GLY A 16 16.88 12.23 -2.99
N VAL A 17 16.55 11.77 -1.78
CA VAL A 17 15.44 12.32 -0.97
C VAL A 17 15.98 13.39 -0.03
N ARG A 18 15.52 14.64 -0.23
CA ARG A 18 16.01 15.80 0.52
C ARG A 18 15.33 16.00 1.88
N ALA A 19 14.11 15.48 2.02
CA ALA A 19 13.35 15.60 3.26
C ALA A 19 13.82 14.51 4.25
N PRO A 20 14.23 14.88 5.48
CA PRO A 20 14.87 13.96 6.41
C PRO A 20 13.95 12.81 6.84
N GLU A 21 12.67 13.09 7.07
CA GLU A 21 11.69 12.09 7.49
C GLU A 21 11.41 11.04 6.39
N PRO A 22 11.05 11.42 5.14
CA PRO A 22 10.92 10.46 4.05
C PRO A 22 12.20 9.69 3.71
N ALA A 23 13.37 10.30 3.93
CA ALA A 23 14.66 9.63 3.72
C ALA A 23 14.93 8.57 4.79
N ALA A 24 14.61 8.84 6.06
CA ALA A 24 14.81 7.93 7.17
C ALA A 24 13.94 6.67 7.10
N THR A 25 12.76 6.77 6.49
CA THR A 25 11.82 5.66 6.33
C THR A 25 11.76 5.12 4.90
N TRP A 26 12.80 5.34 4.11
CA TRP A 26 12.83 4.87 2.74
C TRP A 26 13.07 3.37 2.68
N ALA A 27 12.29 2.67 1.86
CA ALA A 27 12.37 1.23 1.74
C ALA A 27 11.87 0.75 0.38
N ARG A 28 12.24 -0.49 0.06
CA ARG A 28 11.50 -1.35 -0.84
C ARG A 28 10.50 -2.15 0.00
N TYR A 29 9.20 -2.06 -0.29
CA TYR A 29 8.19 -2.76 0.51
C TYR A 29 7.11 -3.45 -0.33
N GLU A 30 6.54 -4.50 0.25
CA GLU A 30 5.43 -5.28 -0.29
C GLU A 30 4.28 -5.33 0.71
N LEU A 31 3.07 -5.00 0.27
CA LEU A 31 1.86 -5.11 1.07
C LEU A 31 1.04 -6.31 0.60
N TRP A 32 0.74 -7.21 1.53
CA TRP A 32 0.00 -8.44 1.29
C TRP A 32 -1.28 -8.43 2.11
N VAL A 33 -2.40 -8.70 1.45
CA VAL A 33 -3.74 -8.77 2.08
C VAL A 33 -4.41 -10.05 1.60
N GLY A 34 -4.72 -10.97 2.51
CA GLY A 34 -5.37 -12.23 2.17
C GLY A 34 -4.62 -13.05 1.11
N GLY A 35 -3.28 -13.06 1.19
CA GLY A 35 -2.41 -13.76 0.22
C GLY A 35 -2.25 -13.05 -1.13
N ARG A 36 -2.89 -11.90 -1.37
CA ARG A 36 -2.71 -11.08 -2.57
C ARG A 36 -1.75 -9.92 -2.31
N CYS A 37 -0.76 -9.76 -3.18
CA CYS A 37 0.12 -8.61 -3.17
C CYS A 37 -0.59 -7.40 -3.79
N VAL A 38 -0.90 -6.38 -2.99
CA VAL A 38 -1.60 -5.17 -3.45
C VAL A 38 -0.64 -4.10 -4.00
N THR A 39 0.65 -4.23 -3.71
CA THR A 39 1.74 -3.43 -4.29
C THR A 39 2.26 -3.98 -5.61
N GLN A 40 1.56 -4.95 -6.20
CA GLN A 40 1.93 -5.50 -7.50
C GLN A 40 1.71 -4.46 -8.60
N VAL A 41 2.76 -4.17 -9.36
CA VAL A 41 2.77 -3.25 -10.50
C VAL A 41 3.19 -4.01 -11.74
N GLU A 42 2.43 -3.84 -12.82
CA GLU A 42 2.80 -4.30 -14.16
C GLU A 42 3.80 -3.31 -14.77
N GLU A 43 4.93 -3.82 -15.24
CA GLU A 43 5.94 -3.03 -15.92
C GLU A 43 5.67 -2.99 -17.43
N PRO A 44 6.18 -1.98 -18.17
CA PRO A 44 5.90 -1.81 -19.59
C PRO A 44 6.33 -2.99 -20.48
N ASP A 45 7.24 -3.84 -19.99
CA ASP A 45 7.73 -5.03 -20.65
C ASP A 45 6.85 -6.28 -20.42
N GLY A 46 5.75 -6.12 -19.68
CA GLY A 46 4.83 -7.19 -19.31
C GLY A 46 5.28 -8.01 -18.09
N THR A 47 6.36 -7.62 -17.41
CA THR A 47 6.76 -8.25 -16.15
C THR A 47 5.96 -7.69 -14.98
N PHE A 48 5.87 -8.48 -13.90
CA PHE A 48 5.20 -8.06 -12.67
C PHE A 48 6.19 -7.89 -11.54
N ARG A 49 6.23 -6.68 -10.99
CA ARG A 49 6.96 -6.34 -9.79
C ARG A 49 6.02 -6.36 -8.59
N ARG A 50 6.40 -7.04 -7.51
CA ARG A 50 5.58 -7.14 -6.28
C ARG A 50 5.84 -6.02 -5.28
N SER A 51 7.00 -5.37 -5.38
CA SER A 51 7.44 -4.37 -4.41
C SER A 51 7.48 -2.97 -4.99
N VAL A 52 7.18 -1.98 -4.16
CA VAL A 52 7.32 -0.56 -4.50
C VAL A 52 8.48 0.05 -3.73
N TYR A 53 9.05 1.13 -4.27
CA TYR A 53 10.10 1.91 -3.64
C TYR A 53 9.52 3.24 -3.15
N GLY A 54 9.75 3.58 -1.90
CA GLY A 54 9.27 4.83 -1.36
C GLY A 54 9.43 4.96 0.14
N SER A 55 8.97 6.09 0.66
CA SER A 55 8.87 6.29 2.09
C SER A 55 7.72 5.44 2.66
N VAL A 56 8.00 4.64 3.68
CA VAL A 56 6.99 3.87 4.42
C VAL A 56 6.20 4.78 5.37
N TYR A 57 6.71 5.98 5.68
CA TYR A 57 6.08 6.88 6.65
C TYR A 57 4.63 7.25 6.30
N PRO A 58 4.30 7.74 5.08
CA PRO A 58 2.91 8.02 4.71
C PRO A 58 1.99 6.80 4.78
N LEU A 59 2.53 5.61 4.49
CA LEU A 59 1.78 4.35 4.60
C LEU A 59 1.48 4.03 6.07
N ALA A 60 2.47 4.17 6.95
CA ALA A 60 2.30 3.97 8.38
C ALA A 60 1.30 4.96 8.98
N GLU A 61 1.38 6.23 8.59
CA GLU A 61 0.42 7.28 8.99
C GLU A 61 -1.00 6.92 8.55
N TRP A 62 -1.17 6.47 7.30
CA TRP A 62 -2.47 6.05 6.80
C TRP A 62 -3.03 4.84 7.56
N ILE A 63 -2.21 3.81 7.80
CA ILE A 63 -2.65 2.62 8.57
C ILE A 63 -3.04 3.01 9.99
N ALA A 64 -2.22 3.82 10.66
CA ALA A 64 -2.49 4.30 12.01
C ALA A 64 -3.77 5.13 12.08
N THR A 65 -4.03 5.96 11.07
CA THR A 65 -5.26 6.78 10.99
C THR A 65 -6.50 5.93 10.68
N ASN A 66 -6.34 4.84 9.93
CA ASN A 66 -7.43 3.99 9.44
C ASN A 66 -7.49 2.62 10.13
N TRP A 67 -6.86 2.45 11.29
CA TRP A 67 -6.79 1.14 11.97
C TRP A 67 -8.17 0.57 12.32
N TRP A 68 -9.13 1.43 12.70
CA TRP A 68 -10.49 1.01 13.05
C TRP A 68 -11.23 0.33 11.88
N PRO A 69 -11.35 0.93 10.67
CA PRO A 69 -11.97 0.26 9.54
C PRO A 69 -11.16 -0.93 9.00
N LEU A 70 -9.84 -0.97 9.21
CA LEU A 70 -9.00 -2.11 8.79
C LEU A 70 -9.17 -3.35 9.71
N THR A 71 -9.52 -3.14 10.98
CA THR A 71 -9.68 -4.21 11.98
C THR A 71 -11.14 -4.59 12.23
N GLY A 72 -12.08 -3.69 11.91
CA GLY A 72 -13.51 -3.94 12.06
C GLY A 72 -14.03 -4.88 10.98
N HIS A 73 -14.87 -5.84 11.38
CA HIS A 73 -15.73 -6.56 10.45
C HIS A 73 -16.82 -5.62 9.94
N ILE A 74 -16.48 -4.73 9.00
CA ILE A 74 -17.48 -3.92 8.33
C ILE A 74 -18.26 -4.87 7.42
N ARG A 75 -19.57 -4.99 7.64
CA ARG A 75 -20.41 -5.74 6.72
C ARG A 75 -20.28 -5.10 5.33
N PRO A 76 -19.91 -5.85 4.27
CA PRO A 76 -19.76 -5.29 2.93
C PRO A 76 -21.02 -4.56 2.45
N SER A 77 -22.20 -4.94 2.96
CA SER A 77 -23.48 -4.29 2.68
C SER A 77 -23.65 -2.89 3.30
N ALA A 78 -22.82 -2.51 4.27
CA ALA A 78 -22.85 -1.20 4.93
C ALA A 78 -21.96 -0.15 4.23
N ILE A 79 -21.14 -0.56 3.26
CA ILE A 79 -20.26 0.32 2.49
C ILE A 79 -20.80 0.37 1.05
N ARG A 80 -21.19 1.56 0.56
CA ARG A 80 -21.42 1.76 -0.89
C ARG A 80 -20.10 1.46 -1.60
N SER A 81 -19.97 0.37 -2.35
CA SER A 81 -18.73 -0.02 -3.04
C SER A 81 -18.34 0.90 -4.21
N GLU A 82 -18.95 2.07 -4.34
CA GLU A 82 -18.82 2.98 -5.48
C GLU A 82 -17.49 3.77 -5.50
N HIS A 83 -16.84 3.93 -4.35
CA HIS A 83 -15.70 4.84 -4.18
C HIS A 83 -14.31 4.18 -4.13
N TRP A 84 -14.17 2.86 -4.05
CA TRP A 84 -12.88 2.18 -3.84
C TRP A 84 -12.54 1.07 -4.84
N THR A 85 -13.09 1.12 -6.05
CA THR A 85 -12.65 0.24 -7.14
C THR A 85 -11.52 0.89 -7.94
N TRP A 86 -10.44 0.13 -8.18
CA TRP A 86 -9.28 0.53 -9.01
C TRP A 86 -9.66 1.07 -10.40
N SER A 87 -10.87 0.78 -10.88
CA SER A 87 -11.46 1.36 -12.09
C SER A 87 -11.63 2.89 -12.03
N ASN A 88 -11.75 3.50 -10.85
CA ASN A 88 -11.90 4.96 -10.70
C ASN A 88 -10.57 5.72 -10.82
N LEU A 89 -9.41 5.07 -10.64
CA LEU A 89 -8.10 5.72 -10.76
C LEU A 89 -7.77 6.10 -12.22
N ARG A 90 -8.38 5.44 -13.21
CA ARG A 90 -8.25 5.83 -14.62
C ARG A 90 -9.03 7.11 -15.00
N ARG A 91 -9.82 7.67 -14.08
CA ARG A 91 -10.75 8.78 -14.36
C ARG A 91 -10.17 10.16 -14.05
N TYR A 92 -9.01 10.24 -13.42
CA TYR A 92 -8.31 11.50 -13.18
C TYR A 92 -6.98 11.48 -13.96
N PRO A 93 -6.82 12.37 -14.96
CA PRO A 93 -5.58 12.50 -15.72
C PRO A 93 -4.44 13.06 -14.88
#